data_AF-A0A9E4HXS1-F1
#
_entry.id   AF-A0A9E4HXS1-F1
#
_cell.length_a   1.000
_cell.length_b   1.000
_cell.length_c   1.000
_cell.angle_alpha   90.00
_cell.angle_beta   90.00
_cell.angle_gamma   90.00
#
_symmetry.space_group_name_H-M   'P 1'
#
loop_
_entity.id
_entity.type
_entity.pdbx_description
1 polymer ?
#
loop_
_entity_poly.entity_id
_entity_poly.type
_entity_poly.pdbx_seq_one_letter_code
_entity_poly.pdbx_strand_id
1 'polypeptide(L)'
;MKTTVEISDGLAEEVKAYMAREGVTFRSVVERGLREVLRAGREAKPFKLRDASVGGRGVQAALRDASWERIRDAAYEGRGS
;
A
#
# COMPACT_ATOMS: atom_id res chain seq x y z
N MET A 1 17.72 -11.21 -16.54
CA MET A 1 17.74 -11.04 -18.01
C MET A 1 18.83 -10.04 -18.36
N LYS A 2 19.57 -10.24 -19.47
CA LYS A 2 20.48 -9.21 -20.01
C LYS A 2 19.74 -8.47 -21.13
N THR A 3 19.68 -7.15 -21.02
CA THR A 3 18.95 -6.29 -21.96
C THR A 3 19.86 -5.14 -22.35
N THR A 4 19.85 -4.78 -23.63
CA THR A 4 20.49 -3.57 -24.15
C THR A 4 19.40 -2.52 -24.35
N VAL A 5 19.63 -1.29 -23.89
CA VAL A 5 18.70 -0.17 -23.99
C VAL A 5 19.42 1.02 -24.61
N GLU A 6 18.75 1.69 -25.54
CA GLU A 6 19.24 2.94 -26.14
C GLU A 6 18.66 4.13 -25.36
N ILE A 7 19.52 5.09 -25.01
CA ILE A 7 19.16 6.33 -24.31
C ILE A 7 19.93 7.49 -24.95
N SER A 8 19.42 8.72 -24.79
CA SER A 8 20.12 9.90 -25.29
C SER A 8 21.44 10.13 -24.56
N ASP A 9 22.42 10.72 -25.25
CA ASP A 9 23.74 11.00 -24.68
C ASP A 9 23.66 11.88 -23.43
N GLY A 10 22.79 12.90 -23.45
CA GLY A 10 22.56 13.77 -22.29
C GLY A 10 22.10 12.99 -21.05
N LEU A 11 21.14 12.09 -21.23
CA LEU A 11 20.65 11.25 -20.14
C LEU A 11 21.72 10.25 -19.67
N ALA A 12 22.54 9.72 -20.58
CA ALA A 12 23.63 8.83 -20.22
C ALA A 12 24.65 9.53 -19.31
N GLU A 13 25.00 10.79 -19.58
CA GLU A 13 25.90 11.58 -18.74
C GLU A 13 25.29 11.88 -17.36
N GLU A 14 24.00 12.23 -17.30
CA GLU A 14 23.30 12.43 -16.02
C GLU A 14 23.29 11.17 -15.16
N VAL A 15 23.02 10.01 -15.76
CA VAL A 15 23.02 8.73 -15.04
C VAL A 15 24.43 8.36 -14.57
N LYS A 16 25.47 8.62 -15.37
CA LYS A 16 26.87 8.42 -14.95
C LYS A 16 27.22 9.28 -13.72
N ALA A 17 26.88 10.56 -13.75
CA ALA A 17 27.12 11.46 -12.63
C ALA A 17 26.39 11.02 -11.37
N TYR A 18 25.11 10.61 -11.50
CA TYR A 18 24.33 10.04 -10.41
C TYR A 18 24.97 8.77 -9.84
N MET A 19 25.39 7.83 -10.69
CA MET A 19 26.03 6.59 -10.26
C MET A 19 27.33 6.83 -9.50
N ALA A 20 28.15 7.77 -9.96
CA ALA A 20 29.39 8.15 -9.31
C ALA A 20 29.15 8.77 -7.92
N ARG A 21 28.13 9.62 -7.81
CA ARG A 21 27.77 10.29 -6.53
C ARG A 21 27.21 9.31 -5.50
N GLU A 22 26.30 8.42 -5.93
CA GLU A 22 25.58 7.53 -5.02
C GLU A 22 26.28 6.17 -4.80
N GLY A 23 27.35 5.88 -5.54
CA GLY A 23 28.07 4.60 -5.43
C GLY A 23 27.24 3.40 -5.90
N VAL A 24 26.43 3.58 -6.95
CA VAL A 24 25.49 2.57 -7.47
C VAL A 24 25.80 2.18 -8.91
N THR A 25 25.28 1.04 -9.35
CA THR A 25 25.46 0.54 -10.73
C THR A 25 24.31 0.91 -11.64
N PHE A 26 24.55 0.92 -12.96
CA PHE A 26 23.51 1.21 -13.96
C PHE A 26 22.34 0.23 -13.85
N ARG A 27 22.63 -1.05 -13.61
CA ARG A 27 21.63 -2.09 -13.34
C ARG A 27 20.71 -1.70 -12.18
N SER A 28 21.27 -1.22 -11.06
CA SER A 28 20.49 -0.80 -9.89
C SER A 28 19.61 0.42 -10.19
N VAL A 29 20.09 1.37 -10.99
CA VAL A 29 19.30 2.54 -11.42
C VAL A 29 18.12 2.08 -12.28
N VAL A 30 18.38 1.24 -13.28
CA VAL A 30 17.35 0.71 -14.18
C VAL A 30 16.31 -0.11 -13.42
N GLU A 31 16.73 -1.03 -12.55
CA GLU A 31 15.82 -1.87 -11.77
C GLU A 31 14.94 -1.04 -10.81
N ARG A 32 15.50 0.00 -10.19
CA ARG A 32 14.73 0.93 -9.35
C ARG A 32 13.69 1.69 -10.16
N GLY A 33 14.08 2.30 -11.27
CA GLY A 33 13.16 3.01 -12.16
C GLY A 33 12.03 2.12 -12.68
N LEU A 34 12.36 0.89 -13.13
CA LEU A 34 11.35 -0.09 -13.56
C LEU A 34 10.37 -0.44 -12.44
N ARG A 35 10.86 -0.65 -11.21
CA ARG A 35 9.99 -0.96 -10.06
C ARG A 35 9.07 0.20 -9.74
N GLU A 36 9.54 1.44 -9.82
CA GLU A 36 8.74 2.63 -9.58
C GLU A 36 7.65 2.81 -10.63
N VAL A 37 7.98 2.67 -11.91
CA VAL A 37 7.01 2.74 -13.02
C VAL A 37 5.96 1.63 -12.90
N LEU A 38 6.38 0.39 -12.63
CA LEU A 38 5.46 -0.74 -12.44
C LEU A 38 4.60 -0.58 -11.18
N ARG A 39 5.08 0.13 -10.15
CA ARG A 39 4.29 0.44 -8.95
C ARG A 39 3.26 1.54 -9.26
N ALA A 40 3.66 2.60 -9.95
CA ALA A 40 2.79 3.69 -10.33
C ALA A 40 1.66 3.26 -11.27
N GLY A 41 1.95 2.35 -12.21
CA GLY A 41 0.97 1.78 -13.14
C GLY A 41 0.00 0.77 -12.51
N ARG A 42 0.25 0.31 -11.27
CA ARG A 42 -0.74 -0.45 -10.52
C ARG A 42 -1.68 0.55 -9.88
N GLU A 43 -2.90 0.68 -10.41
CA GLU A 43 -3.98 1.36 -9.68
C GLU A 43 -4.00 0.83 -8.25
N ALA A 44 -3.93 1.74 -7.28
CA ALA A 44 -4.13 1.38 -5.89
C ALA A 44 -5.52 0.73 -5.81
N LYS A 45 -5.57 -0.58 -5.63
CA LYS A 45 -6.84 -1.27 -5.43
C LYS A 45 -7.52 -0.58 -4.23
N PRO A 46 -8.76 -0.09 -4.38
CA PRO A 46 -9.48 0.46 -3.26
C PRO A 46 -9.41 -0.51 -2.09
N PHE A 47 -9.15 0.02 -0.89
CA PHE A 47 -9.14 -0.80 0.30
C PHE A 47 -10.47 -1.56 0.39
N LYS A 48 -10.40 -2.88 0.32
CA LYS A 48 -11.55 -3.75 0.55
C LYS A 48 -11.38 -4.37 1.93
N LEU A 49 -12.23 -3.93 2.88
CA LEU A 49 -12.28 -4.55 4.19
C LEU A 49 -12.57 -6.05 4.01
N ARG A 50 -11.71 -6.90 4.57
CA ARG A 50 -11.98 -8.35 4.61
C ARG A 50 -13.31 -8.54 5.35
N ASP A 51 -14.10 -9.50 4.92
CA ASP A 51 -15.29 -9.89 5.68
C ASP A 51 -14.87 -10.19 7.12
N ALA A 52 -15.34 -9.31 8.02
CA ALA A 52 -15.08 -9.34 9.45
C ALA A 52 -16.37 -9.70 10.20
N SER A 53 -17.37 -10.24 9.51
CA SER A 53 -18.53 -10.81 10.15
C SER A 53 -18.10 -11.95 11.07
N VAL A 54 -18.63 -11.92 12.28
CA VAL A 54 -18.56 -13.04 13.21
C VAL A 54 -19.76 -13.94 12.94
N GLY A 55 -19.59 -15.25 13.08
CA GLY A 55 -20.71 -16.18 12.93
C GLY A 55 -21.88 -15.82 13.84
N GLY A 56 -23.12 -15.97 13.37
CA GLY A 56 -24.32 -15.63 14.12
C GLY A 56 -25.49 -15.19 13.24
N ARG A 57 -26.58 -14.71 13.86
CA ARG A 57 -27.79 -14.21 13.17
C ARG A 57 -27.89 -12.67 13.21
N GLY A 58 -26.75 -11.99 13.08
CA GLY A 58 -26.67 -10.53 13.13
C GLY A 58 -26.68 -9.97 14.55
N VAL A 59 -27.20 -8.75 14.70
CA VAL A 59 -27.20 -7.99 15.96
C VAL A 59 -28.06 -8.69 17.02
N GLN A 60 -27.59 -8.71 18.28
CA GLN A 60 -28.36 -9.22 19.42
C GLN A 60 -29.70 -8.49 19.53
N ALA A 61 -30.77 -9.21 19.90
CA ALA A 61 -32.12 -8.64 19.93
C ALA A 61 -32.21 -7.36 20.78
N ALA A 62 -31.50 -7.29 21.90
CA ALA A 62 -31.46 -6.13 22.79
C ALA A 62 -30.82 -4.87 22.18
N LEU A 63 -30.09 -5.00 21.07
CA LEU A 63 -29.35 -3.92 20.41
C LEU A 63 -29.88 -3.59 19.00
N ARG A 64 -30.98 -4.22 18.55
CA ARG A 64 -31.50 -4.08 17.19
C ARG A 64 -31.90 -2.64 16.84
N ASP A 65 -32.48 -1.93 17.79
CA ASP A 65 -32.95 -0.54 17.66
C ASP A 65 -32.18 0.43 18.59
N ALA A 66 -31.01 -0.01 19.08
CA ALA A 66 -30.20 0.80 19.99
C ALA A 66 -29.47 1.91 19.24
N SER A 67 -29.29 3.05 19.91
CA SER A 67 -28.40 4.11 19.40
C SER A 67 -26.95 3.62 19.33
N TRP A 68 -26.16 4.25 18.47
CA TRP A 68 -24.74 3.95 18.37
C TRP A 68 -24.00 4.09 19.71
N GLU A 69 -24.34 5.12 20.48
CA GLU A 69 -23.79 5.36 21.83
C GLU A 69 -24.01 4.14 22.74
N ARG A 70 -25.23 3.62 22.78
CA ARG A 70 -25.57 2.45 23.60
C ARG A 70 -24.84 1.19 23.14
N ILE A 71 -24.67 0.99 21.83
CA ILE A 71 -23.91 -0.14 21.28
C ILE A 71 -22.43 -0.04 21.68
N ARG A 72 -21.85 1.16 21.56
CA ARG A 72 -20.46 1.42 21.94
C ARG A 72 -20.25 1.17 23.43
N ASP A 73 -21.09 1.73 24.28
CA ASP A 73 -20.92 1.61 25.73
C ASP A 73 -21.03 0.15 26.18
N ALA A 74 -21.97 -0.62 25.61
CA ALA A 74 -22.10 -2.06 25.86
C ALA A 74 -20.88 -2.87 25.38
N ALA A 75 -20.22 -2.46 24.29
CA ALA A 75 -19.03 -3.14 23.78
C ALA A 75 -17.80 -2.99 24.69
N TYR A 76 -17.72 -1.89 25.45
CA TYR A 76 -16.63 -1.60 26.39
C TYR A 76 -16.98 -1.87 27.85
N GLU A 77 -18.19 -2.36 28.14
CA GLU A 77 -18.62 -2.74 29.48
C GLU A 77 -17.63 -3.74 30.10
N GLY A 78 -17.09 -3.38 31.27
CA GLY A 78 -16.10 -4.18 31.99
C GLY A 78 -14.68 -4.19 31.37
N ARG A 79 -14.40 -3.37 30.34
CA ARG A 79 -13.09 -3.32 29.65
C ARG A 79 -12.43 -1.94 29.56
N GLY A 80 -12.91 -0.97 30.34
CA GLY A 80 -12.30 0.36 30.46
C GLY A 80 -13.30 1.46 30.09
N SER A 81 -13.56 2.32 31.07
CA SER A 81 -14.51 3.45 31.06
C SER A 81 -14.20 4.52 30.03
#